data_AF-A0A0N9WPT9-F1
#
_entry.id   AF-A0A0N9WPT9-F1
#
_cell.length_a   1.000
_cell.length_b   1.000
_cell.length_c   1.000
_cell.angle_alpha   90.00
_cell.angle_beta   90.00
_cell.angle_gamma   90.00
#
_symmetry.space_group_name_H-M   'P 1'
#
loop_
_entity.id
_entity.type
_entity.pdbx_description
1 polymer ?
#
loop_
_entity_poly.entity_id
_entity_poly.type
_entity_poly.pdbx_seq_one_letter_code
_entity_poly.pdbx_strand_id
1 'polypeptide(L)'
;MGSLIIALLTIGSAAIVSVTSTEIFKEYQSASNWDSFRATAHLWPAVLCSLVAVAAVAMREVGVVNSAKKKERDLEKQLSTMPPKQFLAAYSEIVIKTRFLYETQVLAKSLTSDSVSADIRLVMLNVLMLARNWDSALNDTYRANIMLIEDDKARCTSHLSDLICESPFFLFGTNLDSRIDTADGILYLKDRELSTFTSEAMDAEPDADIETICFPFTLPNTKLETHQPNIPGAPIAISSLQPHYIADCSTHFSEWLDSEFHEDSYISPHYKGVVAKYYSKHRFAGSILAIPLFTKDLDDKKTRVGCFNIYKSKKNILMGDSRNDQFVELLQPICSILSDMICLYRTYSDAEPEDNA
;
A
#
# COMPACT_ATOMS: atom_id res chain seq x y z
N MET A 1 -0.59 -5.18 -41.67
CA MET A 1 -0.05 -6.21 -42.57
C MET A 1 -0.90 -7.47 -42.64
N GLY A 2 -1.29 -8.09 -41.52
CA GLY A 2 -2.05 -9.35 -41.53
C GLY A 2 -3.44 -9.30 -42.21
N SER A 3 -4.22 -8.22 -42.06
CA SER A 3 -5.56 -8.12 -42.66
C SER A 3 -5.54 -8.07 -44.20
N LEU A 4 -4.51 -7.46 -44.78
CA LEU A 4 -4.33 -7.35 -46.23
C LEU A 4 -3.97 -8.70 -46.84
N ILE A 5 -3.07 -9.46 -46.19
CA ILE A 5 -2.67 -10.80 -46.62
C ILE A 5 -3.86 -11.76 -46.54
N ILE A 6 -4.64 -11.70 -45.45
CA ILE A 6 -5.84 -12.52 -45.29
C ILE A 6 -6.87 -12.18 -46.37
N ALA A 7 -7.16 -10.90 -46.60
CA ALA A 7 -8.10 -10.48 -47.65
C ALA A 7 -7.65 -10.95 -49.04
N LEU A 8 -6.36 -10.85 -49.36
CA LEU A 8 -5.81 -11.35 -50.63
C LEU A 8 -5.94 -12.87 -50.76
N LEU A 9 -5.74 -13.63 -49.68
CA LEU A 9 -5.91 -15.09 -49.67
C LEU A 9 -7.38 -15.49 -49.83
N THR A 10 -8.32 -14.82 -49.15
CA THR A 10 -9.76 -15.12 -49.30
C THR A 10 -10.25 -14.76 -50.70
N ILE A 11 -9.89 -13.59 -51.22
CA ILE A 11 -10.28 -13.15 -52.57
C ILE A 11 -9.65 -14.07 -53.64
N GLY A 12 -8.37 -14.43 -53.49
CA GLY A 12 -7.66 -15.35 -54.38
C GLY A 12 -8.29 -16.75 -54.40
N SER A 13 -8.60 -17.30 -53.22
CA SER A 13 -9.28 -18.60 -53.12
C SER A 13 -10.68 -18.59 -53.76
N ALA A 14 -11.47 -17.53 -53.53
CA ALA A 14 -12.80 -17.40 -54.12
C ALA A 14 -12.74 -17.24 -55.65
N ALA A 15 -11.75 -16.50 -56.16
CA ALA A 15 -11.54 -16.34 -57.60
C ALA A 15 -11.15 -17.67 -58.28
N ILE A 16 -10.25 -18.45 -57.67
CA ILE A 16 -9.83 -19.75 -58.20
C ILE A 16 -11.01 -20.72 -58.24
N VAL A 17 -11.77 -20.84 -57.14
CA VAL A 17 -12.95 -21.73 -57.05
C VAL A 17 -14.05 -21.29 -58.03
N SER A 18 -14.22 -19.99 -58.26
CA SER A 18 -15.19 -19.46 -59.21
C SER A 18 -14.84 -19.84 -60.65
N VAL A 19 -13.57 -19.65 -61.05
CA VAL A 19 -13.10 -19.94 -62.41
C VAL A 19 -13.11 -21.44 -62.73
N THR A 20 -12.78 -22.30 -61.76
CA THR A 20 -12.73 -23.76 -61.95
C THR A 20 -14.03 -24.48 -61.57
N SER A 21 -15.07 -23.75 -61.16
CA SER A 21 -16.34 -24.31 -60.64
C SER A 21 -17.00 -25.34 -61.57
N THR A 22 -17.02 -25.08 -62.88
CA THR A 22 -17.62 -25.98 -63.88
C THR A 22 -16.87 -27.30 -64.02
N GLU A 23 -15.54 -27.28 -63.86
CA GLU A 23 -14.69 -28.47 -63.93
C GLU A 23 -14.72 -29.26 -62.61
N ILE A 24 -14.71 -28.56 -61.47
CA ILE A 24 -14.90 -29.15 -60.14
C ILE A 24 -16.24 -29.91 -60.08
N PHE A 25 -17.31 -29.34 -60.65
CA PHE A 25 -18.63 -30.00 -60.66
C PHE A 25 -18.64 -31.30 -61.50
N LYS A 26 -17.91 -31.32 -62.62
CA LYS A 26 -17.76 -32.52 -63.46
C LYS A 26 -16.90 -33.60 -62.79
N GLU A 27 -15.81 -33.19 -62.14
CA GLU A 27 -14.91 -34.09 -61.39
C GLU A 27 -15.59 -34.67 -60.14
N TYR A 28 -16.45 -33.90 -59.47
CA TYR A 28 -17.21 -34.36 -58.31
C TYR A 28 -18.25 -35.42 -58.67
N GLN A 29 -18.93 -35.29 -59.82
CA GLN A 29 -19.90 -36.30 -60.28
C GLN A 29 -19.23 -37.61 -60.74
N SER A 30 -17.96 -37.57 -61.16
CA SER A 30 -17.23 -38.74 -61.65
C SER A 30 -16.40 -39.45 -60.58
N ALA A 31 -16.13 -38.80 -59.44
CA ALA A 31 -15.41 -39.40 -58.32
C ALA A 31 -16.31 -40.31 -57.48
N SER A 32 -16.34 -41.61 -57.79
CA SER A 32 -17.10 -42.61 -57.01
C SER A 32 -16.31 -43.20 -55.83
N ASN A 33 -14.98 -43.14 -55.86
CA ASN A 33 -14.08 -43.76 -54.87
C ASN A 33 -13.02 -42.77 -54.37
N TRP A 34 -12.48 -43.00 -53.16
CA TRP A 34 -11.45 -42.15 -52.54
C TRP A 34 -10.15 -42.01 -53.37
N ASP A 35 -9.78 -43.04 -54.13
CA ASP A 35 -8.60 -43.00 -55.00
C ASP A 35 -8.83 -42.09 -56.22
N SER A 36 -10.06 -42.09 -56.76
CA SER A 36 -10.47 -41.20 -57.85
C SER A 36 -10.57 -39.74 -57.38
N PHE A 37 -10.96 -39.53 -56.12
CA PHE A 37 -11.02 -38.21 -55.49
C PHE A 37 -9.64 -37.58 -55.27
N ARG A 38 -8.59 -38.39 -55.04
CA ARG A 38 -7.20 -37.89 -54.90
C ARG A 38 -6.50 -37.66 -56.23
N ALA A 39 -6.99 -38.27 -57.31
CA ALA A 39 -6.41 -38.17 -58.65
C ALA A 39 -6.96 -36.99 -59.48
N THR A 40 -7.92 -36.22 -58.96
CA THR A 40 -8.53 -35.06 -59.64
C THR A 40 -7.65 -33.82 -59.54
N ALA A 41 -7.55 -33.08 -60.66
CA ALA A 41 -6.60 -31.98 -60.79
C ALA A 41 -7.09 -30.70 -60.13
N HIS A 42 -8.41 -30.47 -60.06
CA HIS A 42 -8.97 -29.18 -59.66
C HIS A 42 -9.68 -29.23 -58.30
N LEU A 43 -10.18 -30.39 -57.90
CA LEU A 43 -10.96 -30.55 -56.68
C LEU A 43 -10.10 -30.49 -55.39
N TRP A 44 -8.93 -31.13 -55.38
CA TRP A 44 -8.04 -31.14 -54.22
C TRP A 44 -7.44 -29.76 -53.89
N PRO A 45 -6.91 -28.98 -54.86
CA PRO A 45 -6.46 -27.61 -54.61
C PRO A 45 -7.56 -26.68 -54.10
N ALA A 46 -8.81 -26.83 -54.58
CA ALA A 46 -9.94 -26.04 -54.13
C ALA A 46 -10.28 -26.27 -52.64
N VAL A 47 -10.32 -27.54 -52.21
CA VAL A 47 -10.53 -27.91 -50.80
C VAL A 47 -9.41 -27.35 -49.91
N LEU A 48 -8.16 -27.46 -50.36
CA LEU A 48 -7.01 -26.92 -49.62
C LEU A 48 -7.10 -25.39 -49.48
N CYS A 49 -7.44 -24.67 -50.55
CA CYS A 49 -7.62 -23.22 -50.51
C CYS A 49 -8.75 -22.81 -49.55
N SER A 50 -9.87 -23.53 -49.54
CA SER A 50 -10.98 -23.28 -48.59
C SER A 50 -10.56 -23.53 -47.14
N LEU A 51 -9.82 -24.59 -46.86
CA LEU A 51 -9.31 -24.88 -45.50
C LEU A 51 -8.34 -23.80 -45.01
N VAL A 52 -7.43 -23.33 -45.87
CA VAL A 52 -6.50 -22.24 -45.54
C VAL A 52 -7.27 -20.94 -45.28
N ALA A 53 -8.30 -20.64 -46.08
CA ALA A 53 -9.14 -19.47 -45.87
C ALA A 53 -9.89 -19.53 -44.52
N VAL A 54 -10.48 -20.67 -44.17
CA VAL A 54 -11.15 -20.87 -42.87
C VAL A 54 -10.16 -20.75 -41.71
N ALA A 55 -8.98 -21.36 -41.82
CA ALA A 55 -7.94 -21.26 -40.79
C ALA A 55 -7.46 -19.82 -40.60
N ALA A 56 -7.29 -19.06 -41.68
CA ALA A 56 -6.91 -17.65 -41.63
C ALA A 56 -7.97 -16.77 -40.95
N VAL A 57 -9.26 -17.04 -41.21
CA VAL A 57 -10.38 -16.35 -40.53
C VAL A 57 -10.42 -16.70 -39.04
N ALA A 58 -10.25 -17.97 -38.68
CA ALA A 58 -10.22 -18.41 -37.30
C ALA A 58 -9.05 -17.76 -36.52
N MET A 59 -7.85 -17.70 -37.12
CA MET A 59 -6.71 -17.01 -36.51
C MET A 59 -6.95 -15.51 -36.31
N ARG A 60 -7.67 -14.86 -37.25
CA ARG A 60 -8.07 -13.46 -37.11
C ARG A 60 -9.02 -13.28 -35.93
N GLU A 61 -10.05 -14.10 -35.80
CA GLU A 61 -11.01 -14.00 -34.70
C GLU A 61 -10.32 -14.18 -33.35
N VAL A 62 -9.45 -15.19 -33.22
CA VAL A 62 -8.65 -15.40 -31.99
C VAL A 62 -7.76 -14.19 -31.70
N GLY A 63 -7.09 -13.63 -32.71
CA GLY A 63 -6.24 -12.45 -32.55
C GLY A 63 -7.01 -11.19 -32.14
N VAL A 64 -8.20 -10.98 -32.70
CA VAL A 64 -9.09 -9.86 -32.35
C VAL A 64 -9.62 -10.02 -30.93
N VAL A 65 -10.09 -11.20 -30.55
CA VAL A 65 -10.57 -11.49 -29.19
C VAL A 65 -9.45 -11.29 -28.17
N ASN A 66 -8.23 -11.77 -28.46
CA ASN A 66 -7.10 -11.58 -27.56
C ASN A 66 -6.68 -10.11 -27.46
N SER A 67 -6.72 -9.36 -28.56
CA SER A 67 -6.42 -7.92 -28.55
C SER A 67 -7.50 -7.11 -27.82
N ALA A 68 -8.77 -7.49 -27.97
CA ALA A 68 -9.88 -6.89 -27.27
C ALA A 68 -9.77 -7.15 -25.76
N LYS A 69 -9.53 -8.40 -25.34
CA LYS A 69 -9.29 -8.75 -23.93
C LYS A 69 -8.07 -8.03 -23.34
N LYS A 70 -7.01 -7.85 -24.13
CA LYS A 70 -5.84 -7.08 -23.69
C LYS A 70 -6.19 -5.61 -23.48
N LYS A 71 -6.87 -4.98 -24.45
CA LYS A 71 -7.34 -3.59 -24.31
C LYS A 71 -8.33 -3.42 -23.18
N GLU A 72 -9.22 -4.38 -22.94
CA GLU A 72 -10.16 -4.39 -21.83
C GLU A 72 -9.42 -4.42 -20.50
N ARG A 73 -8.42 -5.30 -20.33
CA ARG A 73 -7.56 -5.32 -19.14
C ARG A 73 -6.74 -4.03 -18.97
N ASP A 74 -6.24 -3.46 -20.07
CA ASP A 74 -5.48 -2.21 -20.03
C ASP A 74 -6.40 -1.02 -19.67
N LEU A 75 -7.65 -1.00 -20.16
CA LEU A 75 -8.68 -0.04 -19.79
C LEU A 75 -9.15 -0.23 -18.35
N GLU A 76 -9.30 -1.46 -17.89
CA GLU A 76 -9.62 -1.79 -16.50
C GLU A 76 -8.50 -1.30 -15.58
N LYS A 77 -7.24 -1.49 -15.96
CA LYS A 77 -6.09 -0.89 -15.27
C LYS A 77 -6.13 0.63 -15.26
N GLN A 78 -6.40 1.29 -16.40
CA GLN A 78 -6.49 2.75 -16.48
C GLN A 78 -7.69 3.35 -15.72
N LEU A 79 -8.85 2.68 -15.75
CA LEU A 79 -10.02 3.06 -14.96
C LEU A 79 -9.75 2.85 -13.48
N SER A 80 -8.96 1.83 -13.13
CA SER A 80 -8.53 1.58 -11.76
C SER A 80 -7.53 2.61 -11.23
N THR A 81 -6.92 3.48 -12.05
CA THR A 81 -6.01 4.52 -11.54
C THR A 81 -6.69 5.85 -11.20
N MET A 82 -7.99 6.01 -11.46
CA MET A 82 -8.69 7.24 -11.05
C MET A 82 -9.24 7.12 -9.62
N PRO A 83 -9.18 8.19 -8.80
CA PRO A 83 -9.88 8.21 -7.52
C PRO A 83 -11.40 8.06 -7.77
N PRO A 84 -12.14 7.38 -6.86
CA PRO A 84 -13.60 7.27 -6.99
C PRO A 84 -14.25 8.66 -7.13
N LYS A 85 -15.30 8.80 -7.95
CA LYS A 85 -15.92 10.12 -8.25
C LYS A 85 -16.38 10.89 -7.01
N GLN A 86 -16.79 10.19 -5.95
CA GLN A 86 -17.22 10.79 -4.68
C GLN A 86 -16.05 11.08 -3.73
N PHE A 87 -14.86 10.52 -3.99
CA PHE A 87 -13.69 10.68 -3.15
C PHE A 87 -13.22 12.13 -3.08
N LEU A 88 -13.08 12.81 -4.23
CA LEU A 88 -12.55 14.18 -4.26
C LEU A 88 -13.44 15.19 -3.52
N ALA A 89 -14.76 15.00 -3.59
CA ALA A 89 -15.72 15.82 -2.84
C ALA A 89 -15.56 15.61 -1.33
N ALA A 90 -15.55 14.34 -0.89
CA ALA A 90 -15.34 14.00 0.52
C ALA A 90 -13.96 14.45 1.04
N TYR A 91 -12.93 14.30 0.21
CA TYR A 91 -11.57 14.76 0.51
C TYR A 91 -11.53 16.27 0.73
N SER A 92 -12.11 17.06 -0.19
CA SER A 92 -12.15 18.51 -0.06
C SER A 92 -12.86 18.94 1.23
N GLU A 93 -13.96 18.30 1.59
CA GLU A 93 -14.68 18.58 2.83
C GLU A 93 -13.83 18.26 4.07
N ILE A 94 -13.14 17.12 4.06
CA ILE A 94 -12.28 16.69 5.16
C ILE A 94 -11.08 17.62 5.34
N VAL A 95 -10.46 18.10 4.26
CA VAL A 95 -9.36 19.08 4.34
C VAL A 95 -9.84 20.37 5.00
N ILE A 96 -10.99 20.89 4.60
CA ILE A 96 -11.57 22.12 5.18
C ILE A 96 -11.90 21.91 6.66
N LYS A 97 -12.55 20.78 6.99
CA LYS A 97 -12.91 20.43 8.37
C LYS A 97 -11.68 20.29 9.26
N THR A 98 -10.65 19.60 8.78
CA THR A 98 -9.37 19.42 9.49
C THR A 98 -8.70 20.76 9.78
N ARG A 99 -8.67 21.66 8.80
CA ARG A 99 -8.14 23.00 8.98
C ARG A 99 -8.94 23.81 10.00
N PHE A 100 -10.27 23.78 9.92
CA PHE A 100 -11.14 24.49 10.86
C PHE A 100 -10.97 24.00 12.30
N LEU A 101 -10.81 22.68 12.50
CA LEU A 101 -10.52 22.11 13.82
C LEU A 101 -9.21 22.68 14.38
N TYR A 102 -8.13 22.62 13.60
CA TYR A 102 -6.84 23.15 14.02
C TYR A 102 -6.88 24.66 14.33
N GLU A 103 -7.50 25.46 13.47
CA GLU A 103 -7.65 26.91 13.71
C GLU A 103 -8.43 27.20 15.00
N THR A 104 -9.45 26.39 15.31
CA THR A 104 -10.23 26.52 16.55
C THR A 104 -9.39 26.19 17.79
N GLN A 105 -8.52 25.17 17.71
CA GLN A 105 -7.60 24.83 18.79
C GLN A 105 -6.59 25.95 19.07
N VAL A 106 -5.99 26.50 18.03
CA VAL A 106 -5.00 27.60 18.15
C VAL A 106 -5.63 28.85 18.78
N LEU A 107 -6.92 29.10 18.52
CA LEU A 107 -7.65 30.24 19.07
C LEU A 107 -8.29 29.97 20.44
N ALA A 108 -8.29 28.72 20.91
CA ALA A 108 -8.91 28.35 22.16
C ALA A 108 -8.11 28.92 23.34
N LYS A 109 -8.83 29.53 24.30
CA LYS A 109 -8.20 30.14 25.50
C LYS A 109 -7.75 29.12 26.55
N SER A 110 -8.35 27.93 26.53
CA SER A 110 -8.04 26.84 27.45
C SER A 110 -8.06 25.53 26.65
N LEU A 111 -6.87 25.01 26.36
CA LEU A 111 -6.69 23.76 25.64
C LEU A 111 -6.07 22.73 26.60
N THR A 112 -6.53 21.48 26.51
CA THR A 112 -5.97 20.34 27.26
C THR A 112 -5.42 19.29 26.30
N SER A 113 -4.48 18.47 26.75
CA SER A 113 -3.93 17.34 25.97
C SER A 113 -5.06 16.44 25.43
N ASP A 114 -6.04 16.12 26.28
CA ASP A 114 -7.26 15.34 25.96
C ASP A 114 -8.08 15.93 24.80
N SER A 115 -8.27 17.25 24.81
CA SER A 115 -9.07 17.92 23.77
C SER A 115 -8.37 17.85 22.41
N VAL A 116 -7.04 18.03 22.41
CA VAL A 116 -6.24 17.94 21.19
C VAL A 116 -6.21 16.50 20.68
N SER A 117 -6.04 15.52 21.57
CA SER A 117 -6.00 14.11 21.19
C SER A 117 -7.34 13.66 20.59
N ALA A 118 -8.47 14.14 21.12
CA ALA A 118 -9.80 13.86 20.56
C ALA A 118 -9.96 14.39 19.14
N ASP A 119 -9.53 15.62 18.87
CA ASP A 119 -9.59 16.20 17.52
C ASP A 119 -8.61 15.51 16.56
N ILE A 120 -7.40 15.13 17.03
CA ILE A 120 -6.46 14.32 16.24
C ILE A 120 -7.14 13.00 15.84
N ARG A 121 -7.77 12.29 16.78
CA ARG A 121 -8.52 11.06 16.47
C ARG A 121 -9.64 11.31 15.46
N LEU A 122 -10.36 12.44 15.56
CA LEU A 122 -11.40 12.78 14.61
C LEU A 122 -10.84 12.98 13.19
N VAL A 123 -9.69 13.65 13.06
CA VAL A 123 -9.00 13.80 11.77
C VAL A 123 -8.54 12.44 11.24
N MET A 124 -7.93 11.60 12.10
CA MET A 124 -7.52 10.24 11.72
C MET A 124 -8.73 9.40 11.25
N LEU A 125 -9.85 9.43 11.97
CA LEU A 125 -11.08 8.73 11.58
C LEU A 125 -11.58 9.19 10.20
N ASN A 126 -11.58 10.49 9.93
CA ASN A 126 -11.95 11.02 8.61
C ASN A 126 -11.01 10.47 7.50
N VAL A 127 -9.71 10.38 7.78
CA VAL A 127 -8.75 9.75 6.84
C VAL A 127 -9.04 8.26 6.65
N LEU A 128 -9.40 7.53 7.72
CA LEU A 128 -9.79 6.13 7.59
C LEU A 128 -11.05 5.95 6.73
N MET A 129 -12.01 6.88 6.83
CA MET A 129 -13.18 6.89 5.96
C MET A 129 -12.82 7.16 4.49
N LEU A 130 -11.85 8.05 4.23
CA LEU A 130 -11.28 8.23 2.89
C LEU A 130 -10.61 6.95 2.39
N ALA A 131 -9.83 6.26 3.23
CA ALA A 131 -9.18 5.00 2.88
C ALA A 131 -10.21 3.91 2.54
N ARG A 132 -11.29 3.77 3.33
CA ARG A 132 -12.41 2.85 3.03
C ARG A 132 -13.08 3.15 1.71
N ASN A 133 -13.34 4.43 1.44
CA ASN A 133 -13.93 4.88 0.18
C ASN A 133 -12.99 4.62 -1.01
N TRP A 134 -11.68 4.83 -0.82
CA TRP A 134 -10.66 4.56 -1.82
C TRP A 134 -10.60 3.07 -2.19
N ASP A 135 -10.62 2.21 -1.18
CA ASP A 135 -10.61 0.75 -1.33
C ASP A 135 -11.96 0.16 -1.76
N SER A 136 -13.03 0.97 -1.79
CA SER A 136 -14.41 0.49 -1.98
C SER A 136 -14.79 -0.64 -0.98
N ALA A 137 -14.16 -0.64 0.20
CA ALA A 137 -14.23 -1.69 1.21
C ALA A 137 -15.05 -1.22 2.42
N LEU A 138 -16.34 -0.96 2.18
CA LEU A 138 -17.23 -0.38 3.19
C LEU A 138 -17.46 -1.27 4.41
N ASN A 139 -17.14 -2.56 4.39
CA ASN A 139 -17.34 -3.45 5.55
C ASN A 139 -16.04 -3.75 6.30
N ASP A 140 -14.91 -3.25 5.81
CA ASP A 140 -13.62 -3.53 6.41
C ASP A 140 -13.33 -2.54 7.53
N THR A 141 -12.83 -3.05 8.65
CA THR A 141 -12.36 -2.24 9.76
C THR A 141 -10.96 -1.74 9.46
N TYR A 142 -10.83 -0.42 9.34
CA TYR A 142 -9.54 0.25 9.28
C TYR A 142 -9.20 0.75 10.67
N ARG A 143 -7.90 0.77 10.96
CA ARG A 143 -7.35 1.26 12.21
C ARG A 143 -6.23 2.24 11.89
N ALA A 144 -6.03 3.18 12.78
CA ALA A 144 -4.91 4.09 12.70
C ALA A 144 -4.31 4.39 14.06
N ASN A 145 -3.01 4.67 14.06
CA ASN A 145 -2.32 5.24 15.21
C ASN A 145 -1.28 6.26 14.74
N ILE A 146 -0.88 7.14 15.64
CA ILE A 146 0.26 8.02 15.46
C ILE A 146 1.32 7.64 16.49
N MET A 147 2.47 7.17 16.00
CA MET A 147 3.64 6.94 16.83
C MET A 147 4.42 8.24 16.94
N LEU A 148 4.79 8.60 18.17
CA LEU A 148 5.55 9.78 18.52
C LEU A 148 7.05 9.51 18.44
N ILE A 149 7.86 10.53 18.11
CA ILE A 149 9.32 10.43 18.04
C ILE A 149 9.98 11.04 19.27
N GLU A 150 10.92 10.34 19.88
CA GLU A 150 11.83 10.91 20.87
C GLU A 150 13.28 10.69 20.45
N ASP A 151 14.03 11.78 20.32
CA ASP A 151 15.47 11.78 20.01
C ASP A 151 16.31 12.35 21.16
N ASP A 152 15.69 12.96 22.19
CA ASP A 152 16.38 13.32 23.42
C ASP A 152 16.59 12.09 24.30
N LYS A 153 17.85 11.63 24.36
CA LYS A 153 18.29 10.52 25.19
C LYS A 153 17.94 10.70 26.67
N ALA A 154 18.03 11.91 27.21
CA ALA A 154 17.72 12.14 28.62
C ALA A 154 16.22 11.94 28.89
N ARG A 155 15.37 12.33 27.94
CA ARG A 155 13.93 12.12 27.99
C ARG A 155 13.55 10.65 27.83
N CYS A 156 14.20 9.94 26.91
CA CYS A 156 14.07 8.48 26.77
C CYS A 156 14.34 7.76 28.10
N THR A 157 15.43 8.10 28.78
CA THR A 157 15.81 7.46 30.04
C THR A 157 14.85 7.77 31.20
N SER A 158 14.30 8.99 31.23
CA SER A 158 13.45 9.44 32.34
C SER A 158 11.98 9.03 32.20
N HIS A 159 11.40 9.09 31.00
CA HIS A 159 9.95 8.96 30.80
C HIS A 159 9.54 7.73 29.98
N LEU A 160 10.48 7.08 29.28
CA LEU A 160 10.20 5.98 28.35
C LEU A 160 11.00 4.70 28.67
N SER A 161 11.69 4.66 29.81
CA SER A 161 12.57 3.54 30.20
C SER A 161 11.85 2.20 30.22
N ASP A 162 10.68 2.12 30.85
CA ASP A 162 9.88 0.89 30.93
C ASP A 162 9.46 0.41 29.53
N LEU A 163 8.93 1.31 28.72
CA LEU A 163 8.49 1.02 27.36
C LEU A 163 9.65 0.54 26.46
N ILE A 164 10.84 1.16 26.60
CA ILE A 164 12.06 0.76 25.89
C ILE A 164 12.53 -0.61 26.36
N CYS A 165 12.48 -0.90 27.66
CA CYS A 165 12.95 -2.17 28.23
C CYS A 165 12.03 -3.35 27.85
N GLU A 166 10.73 -3.13 27.83
CA GLU A 166 9.72 -4.14 27.48
C GLU A 166 9.65 -4.40 25.96
N SER A 167 10.13 -3.45 25.15
CA SER A 167 10.09 -3.58 23.70
C SER A 167 10.94 -4.76 23.19
N PRO A 168 10.35 -5.65 22.36
CA PRO A 168 11.06 -6.78 21.74
C PRO A 168 11.96 -6.37 20.57
N PHE A 169 11.92 -5.11 20.14
CA PHE A 169 12.46 -4.69 18.85
C PHE A 169 13.91 -4.20 18.91
N PHE A 170 14.47 -4.04 20.11
CA PHE A 170 15.86 -3.66 20.28
C PHE A 170 16.77 -4.90 20.18
N LEU A 171 17.64 -4.90 19.16
CA LEU A 171 18.67 -5.91 18.95
C LEU A 171 19.75 -5.82 20.02
N PHE A 172 20.29 -4.62 20.23
CA PHE A 172 21.27 -4.35 21.30
C PHE A 172 20.53 -3.99 22.59
N GLY A 173 20.23 -5.01 23.39
CA GLY A 173 19.29 -4.91 24.51
C GLY A 173 19.84 -5.22 25.90
N THR A 174 21.16 -5.27 26.09
CA THR A 174 21.81 -5.67 27.36
C THR A 174 21.48 -4.77 28.54
N ASN A 175 21.25 -3.48 28.29
CA ASN A 175 20.78 -2.50 29.26
C ASN A 175 20.12 -1.32 28.52
N LEU A 176 19.48 -0.41 29.26
CA LEU A 176 18.78 0.74 28.70
C LEU A 176 19.71 1.66 27.90
N ASP A 177 20.90 1.96 28.43
CA ASP A 177 21.87 2.85 27.77
C ASP A 177 22.28 2.29 26.40
N SER A 178 22.56 0.98 26.32
CA SER A 178 22.89 0.31 25.06
C SER A 178 21.76 0.38 24.04
N ARG A 179 20.50 0.35 24.48
CA ARG A 179 19.33 0.48 23.59
C ARG A 179 19.25 1.88 22.99
N ILE A 180 19.47 2.90 23.81
CA ILE A 180 19.37 4.32 23.43
C ILE A 180 20.61 4.74 22.61
N ASP A 181 21.81 4.30 22.99
CA ASP A 181 23.06 4.72 22.35
C ASP A 181 23.28 4.13 20.96
N THR A 182 22.60 3.03 20.66
CA THR A 182 22.65 2.38 19.34
C THR A 182 21.50 2.81 18.42
N ALA A 183 20.72 3.81 18.80
CA ALA A 183 19.65 4.39 17.98
C ALA A 183 19.85 5.90 17.83
N ASP A 184 19.39 6.46 16.71
CA ASP A 184 19.31 7.93 16.55
C ASP A 184 18.07 8.51 17.25
N GLY A 185 17.09 7.66 17.52
CA GLY A 185 15.89 7.98 18.29
C GLY A 185 14.97 6.77 18.39
N ILE A 186 13.84 6.98 19.05
CA ILE A 186 12.80 5.96 19.19
C ILE A 186 11.45 6.47 18.68
N LEU A 187 10.66 5.55 18.15
CA LEU A 187 9.25 5.72 17.86
C LEU A 187 8.45 5.01 18.95
N TYR A 188 7.43 5.65 19.48
CA TYR A 188 6.63 5.06 20.54
C TYR A 188 5.14 5.39 20.46
N LEU A 189 4.35 4.48 21.00
CA LEU A 189 2.95 4.65 21.33
C LEU A 189 2.80 4.24 22.79
N LYS A 190 2.69 5.24 23.68
CA LYS A 190 2.64 5.06 25.14
C LYS A 190 1.27 4.58 25.62
N ASP A 191 0.21 4.97 24.92
CA ASP A 191 -1.17 4.69 25.28
C ASP A 191 -2.05 4.70 24.00
N ARG A 192 -3.37 4.64 24.20
CA ARG A 192 -4.36 4.59 23.14
C ARG A 192 -4.86 5.96 22.65
N GLU A 193 -4.44 7.06 23.24
CA GLU A 193 -5.00 8.40 22.94
C GLU A 193 -4.81 8.80 21.48
N LEU A 194 -3.67 8.46 20.90
CA LEU A 194 -3.35 8.73 19.50
C LEU A 194 -3.66 7.53 18.60
N SER A 195 -4.75 6.82 18.89
CA SER A 195 -5.24 5.70 18.11
C SER A 195 -6.75 5.80 17.88
N THR A 196 -7.22 5.25 16.76
CA THR A 196 -8.65 5.13 16.48
C THR A 196 -8.92 4.05 15.44
N PHE A 197 -10.18 3.71 15.26
CA PHE A 197 -10.62 2.72 14.29
C PHE A 197 -11.97 3.10 13.70
N THR A 198 -12.27 2.55 12.53
CA THR A 198 -13.58 2.75 11.92
C THR A 198 -14.61 1.89 12.63
N SER A 199 -15.44 2.52 13.45
CA SER A 199 -16.58 1.88 14.10
C SER A 199 -17.89 2.20 13.35
N GLU A 200 -18.98 1.56 13.72
CA GLU A 200 -20.32 1.92 13.22
C GLU A 200 -20.80 3.27 13.78
N ALA A 201 -20.34 3.63 14.98
CA ALA A 201 -20.49 4.97 15.53
C ALA A 201 -19.45 5.90 14.88
N MET A 202 -19.86 7.11 14.50
CA MET A 202 -18.99 8.16 13.94
C MET A 202 -18.18 8.88 15.02
N ASP A 203 -18.07 8.27 16.21
CA ASP A 203 -17.34 8.82 17.34
C ASP A 203 -15.88 8.34 17.26
N ALA A 204 -14.94 9.28 17.33
CA ALA A 204 -13.51 9.03 17.18
C ALA A 204 -12.91 8.49 18.49
N GLU A 205 -13.41 7.33 18.90
CA GLU A 205 -12.99 6.66 20.12
C GLU A 205 -11.56 6.10 20.00
N PRO A 206 -10.81 6.06 21.12
CA PRO A 206 -9.54 5.35 21.20
C PRO A 206 -9.68 3.86 20.83
N ASP A 207 -8.69 3.29 20.14
CA ASP A 207 -8.67 1.84 19.88
C ASP A 207 -8.38 1.11 21.20
N ALA A 208 -9.36 0.36 21.71
CA ALA A 208 -9.22 -0.38 22.95
C ALA A 208 -8.32 -1.63 22.83
N ASP A 209 -8.10 -2.11 21.60
CA ASP A 209 -7.29 -3.30 21.33
C ASP A 209 -5.82 -2.97 21.03
N ILE A 210 -5.45 -1.68 21.00
CA ILE A 210 -4.08 -1.29 20.65
C ILE A 210 -3.14 -1.54 21.83
N GLU A 211 -2.02 -2.21 21.55
CA GLU A 211 -0.95 -2.42 22.52
C GLU A 211 0.07 -1.28 22.43
N THR A 212 0.69 -0.96 23.57
CA THR A 212 1.82 -0.04 23.61
C THR A 212 2.98 -0.65 22.84
N ILE A 213 3.74 0.21 22.16
CA ILE A 213 4.83 -0.25 21.31
C ILE A 213 5.92 0.78 21.22
N CYS A 214 7.18 0.32 21.15
CA CYS A 214 8.32 1.17 20.94
C CYS A 214 9.31 0.52 19.97
N PHE A 215 9.75 1.27 18.97
CA PHE A 215 10.74 0.85 18.00
C PHE A 215 11.96 1.77 18.04
N PRO A 216 13.19 1.24 17.99
CA PRO A 216 14.32 2.07 17.63
C PRO A 216 14.25 2.46 16.14
N PHE A 217 14.84 3.60 15.79
CA PHE A 217 15.16 3.91 14.40
C PHE A 217 16.55 4.52 14.27
N THR A 218 17.12 4.36 13.08
CA THR A 218 18.44 4.87 12.70
C THR A 218 18.33 5.64 11.39
N LEU A 219 19.02 6.77 11.30
CA LEU A 219 18.98 7.64 10.13
C LEU A 219 19.94 7.13 9.05
N PRO A 220 19.66 7.40 7.75
CA PRO A 220 20.52 6.92 6.66
C PRO A 220 21.97 7.43 6.71
N ASN A 221 22.19 8.58 7.35
CA ASN A 221 23.50 9.21 7.50
C ASN A 221 23.98 9.16 8.96
N THR A 222 23.56 8.13 9.71
CA THR A 222 23.97 7.95 11.10
C THR A 222 25.49 7.81 11.21
N LYS A 223 26.03 8.31 12.33
CA LYS A 223 27.47 8.18 12.67
C LYS A 223 27.72 7.03 13.65
N LEU A 224 26.67 6.27 13.98
CA LEU A 224 26.76 5.15 14.90
C LEU A 224 27.52 4.00 14.24
N GLU A 225 28.59 3.52 14.89
CA GLU A 225 29.36 2.37 14.40
C GLU A 225 28.57 1.06 14.48
N THR A 226 27.68 0.96 15.47
CA THR A 226 26.78 -0.17 15.69
C THR A 226 25.40 0.38 15.96
N HIS A 227 24.39 -0.11 15.24
CA HIS A 227 23.11 0.57 15.18
C HIS A 227 21.94 -0.42 15.11
N GLN A 228 20.82 -0.05 15.71
CA GLN A 228 19.59 -0.86 15.67
C GLN A 228 19.08 -0.99 14.22
N PRO A 229 18.53 -2.15 13.82
CA PRO A 229 17.93 -2.31 12.50
C PRO A 229 16.62 -1.52 12.40
N ASN A 230 16.35 -0.94 11.24
CA ASN A 230 15.06 -0.29 10.96
C ASN A 230 14.04 -1.33 10.51
N ILE A 231 13.13 -1.71 11.42
CA ILE A 231 12.05 -2.65 11.12
C ILE A 231 11.11 -2.07 10.04
N PRO A 232 10.61 -2.88 9.08
CA PRO A 232 9.67 -2.44 8.06
C PRO A 232 8.43 -1.73 8.62
N GLY A 233 8.00 -0.68 7.92
CA GLY A 233 6.87 0.17 8.34
C GLY A 233 7.36 1.49 8.94
N ALA A 234 6.91 1.81 10.16
CA ALA A 234 7.12 3.12 10.78
C ALA A 234 8.61 3.53 10.92
N PRO A 235 9.53 2.68 11.43
CA PRO A 235 10.94 3.04 11.53
C PRO A 235 11.58 3.42 10.19
N ILE A 236 11.35 2.63 9.13
CA ILE A 236 11.85 2.95 7.79
C ILE A 236 11.21 4.23 7.25
N ALA A 237 9.90 4.42 7.45
CA ALA A 237 9.20 5.62 6.98
C ALA A 237 9.79 6.91 7.60
N ILE A 238 10.07 6.88 8.89
CA ILE A 238 10.70 8.00 9.61
C ILE A 238 12.15 8.21 9.20
N SER A 239 12.93 7.12 9.11
CA SER A 239 14.33 7.19 8.70
C SER A 239 14.46 7.86 7.32
N SER A 240 13.70 7.36 6.34
CA SER A 240 13.74 7.80 4.94
C SER A 240 12.95 9.09 4.64
N LEU A 241 12.04 9.51 5.54
CA LEU A 241 11.04 10.56 5.28
C LEU A 241 10.17 10.26 4.04
N GLN A 242 10.02 8.98 3.70
CA GLN A 242 9.12 8.51 2.65
C GLN A 242 8.04 7.60 3.26
N PRO A 243 6.83 7.56 2.68
CA PRO A 243 5.84 6.58 3.08
C PRO A 243 6.38 5.16 2.87
N HIS A 244 6.00 4.24 3.75
CA HIS A 244 6.32 2.83 3.62
C HIS A 244 5.04 2.02 3.62
N TYR A 245 4.83 1.25 2.55
CA TYR A 245 3.69 0.37 2.42
C TYR A 245 4.10 -1.11 2.54
N ILE A 246 3.31 -1.86 3.31
CA ILE A 246 3.45 -3.30 3.50
C ILE A 246 2.15 -3.97 3.06
N ALA A 247 2.20 -4.64 1.91
CA ALA A 247 1.05 -5.33 1.31
C ALA A 247 0.57 -6.55 2.12
N ASP A 248 1.51 -7.26 2.73
CA ASP A 248 1.29 -8.48 3.50
C ASP A 248 2.31 -8.56 4.61
N CYS A 249 1.91 -8.18 5.82
CA CYS A 249 2.81 -8.12 6.96
C CYS A 249 3.45 -9.49 7.27
N SER A 250 2.68 -10.58 7.21
CA SER A 250 3.21 -11.90 7.55
C SER A 250 4.34 -12.33 6.61
N THR A 251 4.15 -12.14 5.30
CA THR A 251 5.13 -12.52 4.30
C THR A 251 6.32 -11.58 4.35
N HIS A 252 6.07 -10.27 4.37
CA HIS A 252 7.12 -9.25 4.31
C HIS A 252 8.05 -9.28 5.53
N PHE A 253 7.52 -9.45 6.75
CA PHE A 253 8.36 -9.55 7.94
C PHE A 253 9.18 -10.85 7.97
N SER A 254 8.63 -11.96 7.46
CA SER A 254 9.40 -13.21 7.35
C SER A 254 10.57 -13.05 6.39
N GLU A 255 10.32 -12.50 5.19
CA GLU A 255 11.34 -12.27 4.17
C GLU A 255 12.41 -11.27 4.64
N TRP A 256 11.98 -10.18 5.30
CA TRP A 256 12.90 -9.20 5.86
C TRP A 256 13.78 -9.81 6.96
N LEU A 257 13.19 -10.53 7.93
CA LEU A 257 13.97 -11.22 8.97
C LEU A 257 14.92 -12.27 8.42
N ASP A 258 14.53 -12.95 7.34
CA ASP A 258 15.41 -13.87 6.62
C ASP A 258 16.57 -13.10 5.97
N SER A 259 16.29 -12.02 5.23
CA SER A 259 17.32 -11.19 4.58
C SER A 259 18.33 -10.62 5.57
N GLU A 260 17.84 -9.92 6.59
CA GLU A 260 18.66 -9.27 7.61
C GLU A 260 19.53 -10.28 8.38
N PHE A 261 19.00 -11.47 8.67
CA PHE A 261 19.80 -12.54 9.31
C PHE A 261 21.01 -12.98 8.47
N HIS A 262 20.93 -12.86 7.14
CA HIS A 262 22.06 -13.20 6.26
C HIS A 262 23.03 -12.03 6.06
N GLU A 263 22.56 -10.79 6.19
CA GLU A 263 23.34 -9.59 5.92
C GLU A 263 24.00 -8.99 7.16
N ASP A 264 23.32 -9.01 8.31
CA ASP A 264 23.82 -8.48 9.58
C ASP A 264 24.27 -9.61 10.52
N SER A 265 25.59 -9.66 10.76
CA SER A 265 26.23 -10.61 11.67
C SER A 265 25.75 -10.56 13.13
N TYR A 266 25.09 -9.47 13.54
CA TYR A 266 24.60 -9.28 14.90
C TYR A 266 23.21 -9.90 15.14
N ILE A 267 22.47 -10.25 14.08
CA ILE A 267 21.11 -10.77 14.23
C ILE A 267 21.15 -12.24 14.66
N SER A 268 20.77 -12.47 15.92
CA SER A 268 20.70 -13.81 16.48
C SER A 268 19.40 -14.54 16.13
N PRO A 269 19.40 -15.89 16.10
CA PRO A 269 18.16 -16.67 15.99
C PRO A 269 17.15 -16.36 17.10
N HIS A 270 17.64 -15.97 18.29
CA HIS A 270 16.80 -15.54 19.40
C HIS A 270 16.03 -14.26 19.06
N TYR A 271 16.71 -13.21 18.59
CA TYR A 271 16.08 -11.96 18.18
C TYR A 271 15.01 -12.20 17.11
N LYS A 272 15.35 -12.98 16.08
CA LYS A 272 14.40 -13.40 15.05
C LYS A 272 13.16 -14.08 15.63
N GLY A 273 13.34 -15.00 16.58
CA GLY A 273 12.23 -15.69 17.24
C GLY A 273 11.32 -14.75 18.04
N VAL A 274 11.89 -13.75 18.73
CA VAL A 274 11.15 -12.76 19.51
C VAL A 274 10.32 -11.86 18.59
N VAL A 275 10.92 -11.30 17.54
CA VAL A 275 10.23 -10.42 16.58
C VAL A 275 9.15 -11.20 15.81
N ALA A 276 9.45 -12.41 15.34
CA ALA A 276 8.47 -13.26 14.66
C ALA A 276 7.27 -13.61 15.57
N LYS A 277 7.53 -13.87 16.86
CA LYS A 277 6.46 -14.14 17.84
C LYS A 277 5.54 -12.94 18.01
N TYR A 278 6.07 -11.71 18.03
CA TYR A 278 5.25 -10.50 18.10
C TYR A 278 4.27 -10.41 16.91
N TYR A 279 4.77 -10.51 15.68
CA TYR A 279 3.94 -10.38 14.47
C TYR A 279 2.99 -11.56 14.27
N SER A 280 3.32 -12.75 14.77
CA SER A 280 2.41 -13.91 14.72
C SER A 280 1.16 -13.75 15.59
N LYS A 281 1.22 -12.92 16.64
CA LYS A 281 0.10 -12.68 17.56
C LYS A 281 -0.84 -11.57 17.08
N HIS A 282 -0.32 -10.60 16.32
CA HIS A 282 -1.06 -9.41 15.91
C HIS A 282 -1.99 -9.69 14.73
N ARG A 283 -3.27 -9.96 15.04
CA ARG A 283 -4.30 -10.34 14.05
C ARG A 283 -4.85 -9.18 13.22
N PHE A 284 -4.56 -7.95 13.60
CA PHE A 284 -5.25 -6.77 13.06
C PHE A 284 -4.49 -6.05 11.94
N ALA A 285 -3.19 -6.32 11.76
CA ALA A 285 -2.35 -5.68 10.76
C ALA A 285 -1.93 -6.69 9.69
N GLY A 286 -2.83 -6.95 8.73
CA GLY A 286 -2.52 -7.75 7.54
C GLY A 286 -1.81 -6.94 6.46
N SER A 287 -2.09 -5.63 6.40
CA SER A 287 -1.36 -4.65 5.59
C SER A 287 -1.29 -3.30 6.30
N ILE A 288 -0.21 -2.56 6.05
CA ILE A 288 0.11 -1.30 6.74
C ILE A 288 0.55 -0.26 5.70
N LEU A 289 0.12 0.98 5.89
CA LEU A 289 0.69 2.18 5.28
C LEU A 289 1.21 3.07 6.41
N ALA A 290 2.52 3.27 6.46
CA ALA A 290 3.19 4.16 7.39
C ALA A 290 3.57 5.47 6.67
N ILE A 291 3.09 6.61 7.17
CA ILE A 291 3.32 7.93 6.59
C ILE A 291 4.11 8.77 7.59
N PRO A 292 5.32 9.25 7.22
CA PRO A 292 6.10 10.10 8.10
C PRO A 292 5.44 11.48 8.24
N LEU A 293 5.32 11.94 9.48
CA LEU A 293 4.86 13.27 9.83
C LEU A 293 6.06 14.15 10.19
N PHE A 294 6.11 15.34 9.61
CA PHE A 294 7.19 16.29 9.80
C PHE A 294 6.68 17.72 9.64
N THR A 295 7.23 18.63 10.43
CA THR A 295 7.10 20.08 10.21
C THR A 295 8.22 20.56 9.30
N LYS A 296 8.00 21.71 8.67
CA LYS A 296 9.00 22.44 7.91
C LYS A 296 9.27 23.76 8.62
N ASP A 297 10.54 24.04 8.89
CA ASP A 297 10.92 25.36 9.37
C ASP A 297 11.02 26.37 8.21
N LEU A 298 11.38 27.62 8.55
CA LEU A 298 11.54 28.71 7.57
C LEU A 298 12.63 28.43 6.53
N ASP A 299 13.57 27.52 6.82
CA ASP A 299 14.67 27.12 5.94
C ASP A 299 14.34 25.84 5.14
N ASP A 300 13.06 25.42 5.12
CA ASP A 300 12.54 24.17 4.53
C ASP A 300 13.20 22.89 5.08
N LYS A 301 13.81 22.98 6.26
CA LYS A 301 14.34 21.82 6.97
C LYS A 301 13.18 21.06 7.60
N LYS A 302 13.14 19.77 7.30
CA LYS A 302 12.12 18.86 7.82
C LYS A 302 12.50 18.37 9.22
N THR A 303 11.65 18.68 10.20
CA THR A 303 11.75 18.18 11.57
C THR A 303 10.73 17.08 11.76
N ARG A 304 11.18 15.89 12.16
CA ARG A 304 10.31 14.72 12.34
C ARG A 304 9.45 14.89 13.58
N VAL A 305 8.17 14.55 13.48
CA VAL A 305 7.21 14.70 14.58
C VAL A 305 6.65 13.36 15.03
N GLY A 306 6.38 12.47 14.07
CA GLY A 306 5.78 11.17 14.34
C GLY A 306 5.55 10.38 13.06
N CYS A 307 4.97 9.18 13.19
CA CYS A 307 4.57 8.34 12.08
C CYS A 307 3.06 8.07 12.15
N PHE A 308 2.32 8.42 11.11
CA PHE A 308 0.92 8.08 10.98
C PHE A 308 0.76 6.73 10.31
N ASN A 309 0.24 5.76 11.05
CA ASN A 309 0.03 4.40 10.57
C ASN A 309 -1.45 4.18 10.26
N ILE A 310 -1.73 3.67 9.06
CA ILE A 310 -3.05 3.20 8.64
C ILE A 310 -2.94 1.71 8.35
N TYR A 311 -3.81 0.88 8.92
CA TYR A 311 -3.71 -0.56 8.75
C TYR A 311 -5.08 -1.24 8.78
N LYS A 312 -5.15 -2.43 8.16
CA LYS A 312 -6.34 -3.30 8.17
C LYS A 312 -5.91 -4.76 8.27
N SER A 313 -6.83 -5.62 8.70
CA SER A 313 -6.58 -7.06 8.90
C SER A 313 -6.38 -7.83 7.60
N LYS A 314 -6.85 -7.29 6.47
CA LYS A 314 -6.67 -7.87 5.15
C LYS A 314 -5.37 -7.41 4.50
N LYS A 315 -4.88 -8.21 3.57
CA LYS A 315 -3.76 -7.85 2.68
C LYS A 315 -4.19 -6.74 1.72
N ASN A 316 -3.20 -6.05 1.16
CA ASN A 316 -3.35 -5.04 0.13
C ASN A 316 -4.26 -3.86 0.53
N ILE A 317 -3.81 -3.01 1.46
CA ILE A 317 -4.46 -1.72 1.70
C ILE A 317 -4.30 -0.82 0.46
N LEU A 318 -5.37 -0.08 0.12
CA LEU A 318 -5.48 0.86 -1.00
C LEU A 318 -5.21 0.26 -2.39
N MET A 319 -5.39 -1.05 -2.53
CA MET A 319 -5.20 -1.83 -3.77
C MET A 319 -3.76 -1.86 -4.33
N GLY A 320 -2.73 -1.62 -3.50
CA GLY A 320 -1.32 -1.81 -3.86
C GLY A 320 -0.53 -0.54 -4.22
N ASP A 321 0.77 -0.72 -4.50
CA ASP A 321 1.81 0.32 -4.48
C ASP A 321 1.46 1.62 -5.25
N SER A 322 1.09 1.52 -6.53
CA SER A 322 0.88 2.73 -7.36
C SER A 322 -0.33 3.56 -6.94
N ARG A 323 -1.31 2.98 -6.25
CA ARG A 323 -2.48 3.69 -5.72
C ARG A 323 -2.23 4.20 -4.30
N ASN A 324 -1.38 3.51 -3.52
CA ASN A 324 -0.90 4.02 -2.25
C ASN A 324 -0.21 5.37 -2.43
N ASP A 325 0.69 5.49 -3.42
CA ASP A 325 1.44 6.74 -3.66
C ASP A 325 0.50 7.92 -3.95
N GLN A 326 -0.49 7.71 -4.83
CA GLN A 326 -1.50 8.74 -5.14
C GLN A 326 -2.34 9.12 -3.93
N PHE A 327 -2.72 8.12 -3.12
CA PHE A 327 -3.47 8.38 -1.89
C PHE A 327 -2.65 9.18 -0.88
N VAL A 328 -1.37 8.85 -0.70
CA VAL A 328 -0.44 9.61 0.16
C VAL A 328 -0.28 11.03 -0.35
N GLU A 329 -0.05 11.23 -1.65
CA GLU A 329 0.07 12.57 -2.26
C GLU A 329 -1.15 13.43 -1.93
N LEU A 330 -2.35 12.85 -2.03
CA LEU A 330 -3.59 13.54 -1.65
C LEU A 330 -3.68 13.78 -0.14
N LEU A 331 -3.12 12.92 0.71
CA LEU A 331 -3.13 13.12 2.16
C LEU A 331 -2.12 14.16 2.66
N GLN A 332 -1.15 14.60 1.85
CA GLN A 332 -0.10 15.53 2.31
C GLN A 332 -0.62 16.78 3.04
N PRO A 333 -1.68 17.48 2.56
CA PRO A 333 -2.21 18.65 3.27
C PRO A 333 -2.76 18.30 4.65
N ILE A 334 -3.44 17.15 4.78
CA ILE A 334 -3.98 16.66 6.05
C ILE A 334 -2.83 16.26 6.98
N CYS A 335 -1.80 15.57 6.47
CA CYS A 335 -0.62 15.18 7.24
C CYS A 335 0.17 16.39 7.75
N SER A 336 0.22 17.49 6.98
CA SER A 336 0.82 18.74 7.43
C SER A 336 0.07 19.29 8.65
N ILE A 337 -1.26 19.38 8.59
CA ILE A 337 -2.06 19.89 9.71
C ILE A 337 -1.98 18.94 10.91
N LEU A 338 -2.00 17.62 10.69
CA LEU A 338 -1.77 16.64 11.75
C LEU A 338 -0.42 16.82 12.43
N SER A 339 0.64 17.12 11.67
CA SER A 339 1.97 17.40 12.24
C SER A 339 1.92 18.59 13.20
N ASP A 340 1.24 19.67 12.82
CA ASP A 340 1.05 20.85 13.66
C ASP A 340 0.21 20.55 14.92
N MET A 341 -0.88 19.77 14.76
CA MET A 341 -1.71 19.33 15.89
C MET A 341 -0.92 18.46 16.88
N ILE A 342 0.00 17.62 16.42
CA ILE A 342 0.85 16.81 17.31
C ILE A 342 1.85 17.69 18.05
N CYS A 343 2.45 18.69 17.39
CA CYS A 343 3.31 19.66 18.07
C CYS A 343 2.54 20.41 19.17
N LEU A 344 1.28 20.77 18.91
CA LEU A 344 0.40 21.36 19.90
C LEU A 344 0.12 20.38 21.05
N TYR A 345 -0.27 19.14 20.75
CA TYR A 345 -0.51 18.09 21.73
C TYR A 345 0.69 17.90 22.67
N ARG A 346 1.91 17.79 22.12
CA ARG A 346 3.14 17.66 22.92
C ARG A 346 3.36 18.83 23.87
N THR A 347 3.11 20.05 23.40
CA THR A 347 3.30 21.24 24.24
C THR A 347 2.44 21.19 25.51
N TYR A 348 1.24 20.61 25.44
CA TYR A 348 0.36 20.46 26.59
C TYR A 348 0.64 19.19 27.39
N SER A 349 0.85 18.05 26.72
CA SER A 349 1.16 16.78 27.39
C SER A 349 2.46 16.85 28.19
N ASP A 350 3.45 17.61 27.71
CA ASP A 350 4.76 17.75 28.37
C ASP A 350 4.72 18.81 29.48
N ALA A 351 3.72 19.69 29.47
CA ALA A 351 3.53 20.76 30.45
C ALA A 351 2.63 20.33 31.62
N GLU A 352 1.83 19.27 31.45
CA GLU A 352 1.08 18.64 32.53
C GLU A 352 2.08 18.00 33.50
N PRO A 353 2.17 18.44 34.77
CA PRO A 353 2.99 17.74 35.74
C PRO A 353 2.45 16.31 35.85
N GLU A 354 3.34 15.32 35.76
CA GLU A 354 2.99 13.91 36.01
C GLU A 354 2.46 13.80 37.45
N ASP A 355 1.15 13.91 37.61
CA ASP A 355 0.47 13.65 38.88
C ASP A 355 0.59 12.15 39.14
N ASN A 356 1.61 11.80 39.94
CA ASN A 356 1.85 10.54 40.65
C ASN A 356 1.01 9.33 40.19
N ALA A 357 1.61 8.47 39.37
CA ALA A 357 1.27 7.04 39.31
C ALA A 357 2.22 6.24 40.19
#